data_AF-A0A2S7KN91-F1
#
_entry.id   AF-A0A2S7KN91-F1
#
_cell.length_a   1.000
_cell.length_b   1.000
_cell.length_c   1.000
_cell.angle_alpha   90.00
_cell.angle_beta   90.00
_cell.angle_gamma   90.00
#
_symmetry.space_group_name_H-M   'P 1'
#
loop_
_entity.id
_entity.type
_entity.pdbx_description
1 polymer ?
#
loop_
_entity_poly.entity_id
_entity_poly.type
_entity_poly.pdbx_seq_one_letter_code
_entity_poly.pdbx_strand_id
1 'polypeptide(L)'
;MMMRFLALCMIWALVSCGDSPPEPYPLPENAMNLIAGDSAKTWMLAKRINGKVRMNMGDCFLHYRQTYLQNGSVSDNNSKAKDCGPSLVGQWEITTTEKGNSYIKITSALIPELLNIEEDHKFFQIRYLSEDSLVLKFSHNQFGKKQWITDYLVTESVDVPDRDFHH
;
A
#
# COMPACT_ATOMS: atom_id res chain seq x y z
N MET A 1 62.61 -6.53 -8.45
CA MET A 1 61.61 -7.29 -7.67
C MET A 1 60.46 -6.36 -7.28
N MET A 2 59.67 -5.89 -8.25
CA MET A 2 58.66 -4.84 -8.00
C MET A 2 57.43 -4.96 -8.92
N MET A 3 57.19 -6.17 -9.43
CA MET A 3 56.19 -6.44 -10.48
C MET A 3 55.20 -7.55 -10.09
N ARG A 4 55.13 -7.90 -8.79
CA ARG A 4 54.24 -8.96 -8.26
C ARG A 4 53.13 -8.46 -7.33
N PHE A 5 53.14 -7.20 -6.90
CA PHE A 5 52.12 -6.65 -5.99
C PHE A 5 51.00 -5.86 -6.68
N LEU A 6 51.15 -5.47 -7.96
CA LEU A 6 50.12 -4.70 -8.68
C LEU A 6 48.94 -5.56 -9.18
N ALA A 7 49.12 -6.88 -9.33
CA ALA A 7 48.07 -7.75 -9.85
C ALA A 7 46.99 -8.10 -8.80
N LEU A 8 47.27 -7.96 -7.50
CA LEU A 8 46.33 -8.35 -6.44
C LEU A 8 45.28 -7.26 -6.15
N CYS A 9 45.59 -5.98 -6.38
CA CYS A 9 44.64 -4.88 -6.15
C CYS A 9 43.57 -4.74 -7.25
N MET A 10 43.76 -5.35 -8.41
CA MET A 10 42.83 -5.23 -9.54
C MET A 10 41.67 -6.23 -9.49
N ILE A 11 41.77 -7.28 -8.66
CA ILE A 11 40.75 -8.34 -8.54
C ILE A 11 39.66 -7.97 -7.51
N TRP A 12 39.93 -7.04 -6.59
CA TRP A 12 38.94 -6.60 -5.59
C TRP A 12 37.96 -5.53 -6.09
N ALA A 13 38.18 -4.96 -7.28
CA ALA A 13 37.34 -3.88 -7.80
C ALA A 13 36.06 -4.34 -8.52
N LEU A 14 35.84 -5.66 -8.70
CA LEU A 14 34.71 -6.18 -9.49
C LEU A 14 33.57 -6.79 -8.66
N VAL A 15 33.69 -6.83 -7.33
CA VAL A 15 32.57 -7.24 -6.45
C VAL A 15 31.80 -6.00 -5.99
N SER A 16 31.38 -5.17 -6.94
CA SER A 16 30.33 -4.18 -6.68
C SER A 16 29.01 -4.93 -6.74
N CYS A 17 28.59 -5.49 -5.60
CA CYS A 17 27.19 -5.86 -5.38
C CYS A 17 26.37 -4.57 -5.39
N GLY A 18 26.08 -4.05 -6.59
CA GLY A 18 24.97 -3.14 -6.76
C GLY A 18 23.70 -3.97 -6.65
N ASP A 19 23.00 -3.87 -5.53
CA ASP A 19 21.68 -4.48 -5.38
C ASP A 19 20.81 -4.03 -6.56
N SER A 20 20.47 -4.98 -7.45
CA SER A 20 19.50 -4.70 -8.49
C SER A 20 18.19 -4.31 -7.82
N PRO A 21 17.48 -3.30 -8.33
CA PRO A 21 16.21 -2.90 -7.73
C PRO A 21 15.29 -4.12 -7.65
N PRO A 22 14.59 -4.31 -6.52
CA PRO A 22 13.76 -5.50 -6.32
C PRO A 22 12.74 -5.61 -7.45
N GLU A 23 12.55 -6.83 -7.95
CA GLU A 23 11.62 -7.09 -9.03
C GLU A 23 10.19 -6.65 -8.65
N PRO A 24 9.39 -6.19 -9.63
CA PRO A 24 7.99 -5.86 -9.39
C PRO A 24 7.21 -7.07 -8.88
N TYR A 25 6.21 -6.82 -8.03
CA TYR A 25 5.29 -7.86 -7.61
C TYR A 25 4.48 -8.37 -8.82
N PRO A 26 4.49 -9.68 -9.12
CA PRO A 26 3.70 -10.23 -10.21
C PRO A 26 2.22 -10.24 -9.81
N LEU A 27 1.43 -9.35 -10.43
CA LEU A 27 0.01 -9.24 -10.15
C LEU A 27 -0.74 -10.48 -10.70
N PRO A 28 -1.61 -11.15 -9.91
CA PRO A 28 -2.42 -12.26 -10.40
C PRO A 28 -3.35 -11.84 -11.55
N GLU A 29 -3.59 -12.73 -12.51
CA GLU A 29 -4.48 -12.46 -13.66
C GLU A 29 -5.91 -12.11 -13.22
N ASN A 30 -6.38 -12.70 -12.11
CA ASN A 30 -7.69 -12.45 -11.52
C ASN A 30 -7.70 -11.32 -10.47
N ALA A 31 -6.73 -10.39 -10.49
CA ALA A 31 -6.58 -9.36 -9.47
C ALA A 31 -7.83 -8.48 -9.25
N MET A 32 -8.56 -8.15 -10.32
CA MET A 32 -9.83 -7.42 -10.20
C MET A 32 -10.82 -8.18 -9.31
N ASN A 33 -10.96 -9.49 -9.52
CA ASN A 33 -11.81 -10.35 -8.71
C ASN A 33 -11.29 -10.52 -7.28
N LEU A 34 -9.97 -10.64 -7.10
CA LEU A 34 -9.39 -10.70 -5.77
C LEU A 34 -9.65 -9.42 -4.97
N ILE A 35 -9.60 -8.24 -5.59
CA ILE A 35 -9.82 -6.94 -4.93
C ILE A 35 -11.29 -6.67 -4.64
N ALA A 36 -12.20 -6.95 -5.58
CA ALA A 36 -13.60 -6.55 -5.50
C ALA A 36 -14.61 -7.71 -5.30
N GLY A 37 -14.14 -8.97 -5.26
CA GLY A 37 -15.01 -10.15 -5.18
C GLY A 37 -15.94 -10.27 -6.38
N ASP A 38 -16.98 -11.11 -6.31
CA ASP A 38 -17.93 -11.26 -7.43
C ASP A 38 -18.80 -10.01 -7.65
N SER A 39 -18.95 -9.15 -6.64
CA SER A 39 -19.73 -7.91 -6.73
C SER A 39 -19.12 -6.78 -5.92
N ALA A 40 -18.89 -7.01 -4.63
CA ALA A 40 -18.24 -6.10 -3.72
C ALA A 40 -17.40 -6.89 -2.71
N LYS A 41 -16.28 -6.30 -2.30
CA LYS A 41 -15.43 -6.86 -1.25
C LYS A 41 -14.91 -5.77 -0.33
N THR A 42 -15.01 -6.05 0.96
CA THR A 42 -14.59 -5.16 2.03
C THR A 42 -13.27 -5.62 2.62
N TRP A 43 -12.35 -4.68 2.75
CA TRP A 43 -11.02 -4.84 3.32
C TRP A 43 -10.92 -4.07 4.62
N MET A 44 -10.55 -4.76 5.70
CA MET A 44 -10.32 -4.22 7.02
C MET A 44 -8.83 -3.95 7.23
N LEU A 45 -8.47 -2.79 7.80
CA LEU A 45 -7.08 -2.49 8.13
C LEU A 45 -6.61 -3.34 9.31
N ALA A 46 -5.71 -4.29 9.06
CA ALA A 46 -5.11 -5.15 10.08
C ALA A 46 -3.91 -4.47 10.74
N LYS A 47 -3.10 -3.76 9.96
CA LYS A 47 -1.86 -3.12 10.42
C LYS A 47 -1.44 -2.02 9.47
N ARG A 48 -0.87 -0.95 10.03
CA ARG A 48 -0.19 0.11 9.28
C ARG A 48 1.26 0.25 9.71
N ILE A 49 2.16 0.34 8.74
CA ILE A 49 3.58 0.69 8.95
C ILE A 49 3.82 2.07 8.34
N ASN A 50 4.44 2.97 9.11
CA ASN A 50 4.90 4.27 8.65
C ASN A 50 6.43 4.30 8.66
N GLY A 51 7.04 4.29 7.48
CA GLY A 51 8.46 4.06 7.29
C GLY A 51 8.85 2.65 7.76
N LYS A 52 9.42 2.57 8.98
CA LYS A 52 9.81 1.29 9.62
C LYS A 52 9.06 1.02 10.92
N VAL A 53 8.13 1.89 11.30
CA VAL A 53 7.45 1.85 12.60
C VAL A 53 6.02 1.35 12.42
N ARG A 54 5.63 0.33 13.19
CA ARG A 54 4.21 -0.08 13.29
C ARG A 54 3.45 1.04 13.99
N MET A 55 2.41 1.56 13.33
CA MET A 55 1.58 2.60 13.92
C MET A 55 0.66 2.03 14.98
N ASN A 56 0.26 2.90 15.91
CA ASN A 56 -0.80 2.61 16.85
C ASN A 56 -2.12 2.47 16.11
N MET A 57 -2.86 1.39 16.37
CA MET A 57 -4.19 1.19 15.81
C MET A 57 -5.20 1.84 16.74
N GLY A 58 -5.31 3.18 16.68
CA GLY A 58 -6.36 3.90 17.41
C GLY A 58 -7.75 3.66 16.81
N ASP A 59 -8.79 4.17 17.47
CA ASP A 59 -10.20 3.91 17.16
C ASP A 59 -10.52 3.98 15.66
N CYS A 60 -10.11 5.05 14.97
CA CYS A 60 -10.39 5.19 13.54
C CYS A 60 -9.73 4.10 12.68
N PHE A 61 -8.52 3.66 12.99
CA PHE A 61 -7.85 2.58 12.25
C PHE A 61 -8.44 1.21 12.58
N LEU A 62 -8.87 0.98 13.83
CA LEU A 62 -9.58 -0.24 14.24
C LEU A 62 -10.94 -0.35 13.55
N HIS A 63 -11.60 0.78 13.33
CA HIS A 63 -12.86 0.84 12.62
C HIS A 63 -12.73 1.07 11.11
N TYR A 64 -11.52 1.09 10.53
CA TYR A 64 -11.37 1.38 9.11
C TYR A 64 -11.67 0.15 8.23
N ARG A 65 -12.52 0.36 7.23
CA ARG A 65 -12.88 -0.58 6.16
C ARG A 65 -12.93 0.17 4.84
N GLN A 66 -12.43 -0.47 3.78
CA GLN A 66 -12.46 0.01 2.41
C GLN A 66 -13.15 -1.04 1.53
N THR A 67 -14.22 -0.65 0.83
CA THR A 67 -15.00 -1.52 -0.04
C THR A 67 -14.70 -1.19 -1.50
N TYR A 68 -14.38 -2.20 -2.30
CA TYR A 68 -14.23 -2.10 -3.75
C TYR A 68 -15.36 -2.86 -4.43
N LEU A 69 -16.00 -2.24 -5.41
CA LEU A 69 -17.05 -2.86 -6.23
C LEU A 69 -16.49 -3.20 -7.61
N GLN A 70 -17.00 -4.28 -8.20
CA GLN A 70 -16.62 -4.74 -9.55
C GLN A 70 -16.92 -3.71 -10.64
N ASN A 71 -17.87 -2.81 -10.41
CA ASN A 71 -18.20 -1.72 -11.33
C ASN A 71 -17.19 -0.55 -11.30
N GLY A 72 -16.08 -0.67 -10.56
CA GLY A 72 -15.08 0.38 -10.42
C GLY A 72 -15.37 1.40 -9.32
N SER A 73 -16.45 1.26 -8.55
CA SER A 73 -16.71 2.16 -7.41
C SER A 73 -15.95 1.74 -6.15
N VAL A 74 -15.53 2.71 -5.34
CA VAL A 74 -14.80 2.48 -4.07
C VAL A 74 -15.32 3.40 -2.98
N SER A 75 -15.46 2.89 -1.76
CA SER A 75 -15.85 3.70 -0.60
C SER A 75 -15.27 3.18 0.71
N ASP A 76 -14.96 4.08 1.65
CA ASP A 76 -14.60 3.70 3.02
C ASP A 76 -15.76 3.90 4.00
N ASN A 77 -15.52 3.63 5.28
CA ASN A 77 -16.52 3.78 6.34
C ASN A 77 -16.16 4.80 7.44
N ASN A 78 -15.18 5.69 7.23
CA ASN A 78 -14.75 6.67 8.25
C ASN A 78 -15.92 7.43 8.89
N SER A 79 -16.88 7.91 8.08
CA SER A 79 -18.05 8.66 8.54
C SER A 79 -18.98 7.90 9.50
N LYS A 80 -18.83 6.57 9.60
CA LYS A 80 -19.62 5.72 10.51
C LYS A 80 -18.99 5.61 11.91
N ALA A 81 -17.72 5.99 12.05
CA ALA A 81 -17.01 5.97 13.32
C ALA A 81 -16.94 7.39 13.92
N LYS A 82 -17.02 7.48 15.25
CA LYS A 82 -17.02 8.76 15.96
C LYS A 82 -15.69 9.48 15.73
N ASP A 83 -15.76 10.76 15.37
CA ASP A 83 -14.61 11.67 15.21
C ASP A 83 -13.55 11.21 14.17
N CYS A 84 -13.92 10.34 13.22
CA CYS A 84 -13.01 9.83 12.18
C CYS A 84 -13.09 10.57 10.83
N GLY A 85 -13.88 11.65 10.76
CA GLY A 85 -14.03 12.47 9.55
C GLY A 85 -14.96 11.85 8.49
N PRO A 86 -15.10 12.53 7.34
CA PRO A 86 -15.96 12.05 6.26
C PRO A 86 -15.37 10.82 5.55
N SER A 87 -16.24 10.07 4.88
CA SER A 87 -15.84 8.90 4.10
C SER A 87 -15.38 9.26 2.70
N LEU A 88 -14.32 8.59 2.25
CA LEU A 88 -13.95 8.59 0.83
C LEU A 88 -15.00 7.82 0.03
N VAL A 89 -15.45 8.40 -1.09
CA VAL A 89 -16.22 7.73 -2.14
C VAL A 89 -15.62 8.15 -3.47
N GLY A 90 -15.41 7.21 -4.39
CA GLY A 90 -14.75 7.49 -5.66
C GLY A 90 -14.83 6.34 -6.65
N GLN A 91 -13.94 6.38 -7.63
CA GLN A 91 -13.71 5.32 -8.60
C GLN A 91 -12.32 4.73 -8.42
N TRP A 92 -12.15 3.45 -8.74
CA TRP A 92 -10.87 2.75 -8.69
C TRP A 92 -10.59 1.99 -9.98
N GLU A 93 -9.31 1.86 -10.30
CA GLU A 93 -8.81 1.05 -11.41
C GLU A 93 -7.44 0.46 -11.05
N ILE A 94 -7.06 -0.62 -11.72
CA ILE A 94 -5.68 -1.14 -11.66
C ILE A 94 -4.88 -0.49 -12.79
N THR A 95 -3.74 0.12 -12.45
CA THR A 95 -2.79 0.64 -13.42
C THR A 95 -1.44 -0.05 -13.27
N THR A 96 -0.73 -0.23 -14.37
CA THR A 96 0.61 -0.84 -14.37
C THR A 96 1.59 0.07 -15.10
N THR A 97 2.74 0.29 -14.50
CA THR A 97 3.84 1.08 -15.11
C THR A 97 4.60 0.26 -16.14
N GLU A 98 5.36 0.90 -17.02
CA GLU A 98 6.27 0.22 -17.96
C GLU A 98 7.25 -0.72 -17.27
N LYS A 99 7.63 -0.40 -16.03
CA LYS A 99 8.51 -1.22 -15.18
C LYS A 99 7.78 -2.38 -14.50
N GLY A 100 6.51 -2.65 -14.83
CA GLY A 100 5.73 -3.77 -14.28
C GLY A 100 5.17 -3.55 -12.88
N ASN A 101 5.32 -2.38 -12.26
CA ASN A 101 4.69 -2.11 -10.96
C ASN A 101 3.20 -1.83 -11.12
N SER A 102 2.35 -2.57 -10.41
CA SER A 102 0.90 -2.39 -10.40
C SER A 102 0.40 -1.58 -9.20
N TYR A 103 -0.65 -0.81 -9.42
CA TYR A 103 -1.24 0.11 -8.46
C TYR A 103 -2.77 0.00 -8.49
N ILE A 104 -3.40 0.15 -7.33
CA ILE A 104 -4.78 0.61 -7.27
C ILE A 104 -4.72 2.14 -7.34
N LYS A 105 -5.32 2.73 -8.38
CA LYS A 105 -5.54 4.17 -8.44
C LYS A 105 -6.95 4.45 -7.97
N ILE A 106 -7.10 5.34 -7.01
CA ILE A 106 -8.41 5.84 -6.59
C ILE A 106 -8.53 7.30 -7.03
N THR A 107 -9.65 7.64 -7.68
CA THR A 107 -10.00 9.00 -8.11
C THR A 107 -11.27 9.45 -7.39
N SER A 108 -11.24 10.64 -6.78
CA SER A 108 -12.37 11.25 -6.09
C SER A 108 -12.14 12.75 -5.89
N ALA A 109 -13.21 13.54 -6.06
CA ALA A 109 -13.20 14.96 -5.72
C ALA A 109 -12.95 15.23 -4.22
N LEU A 110 -13.06 14.22 -3.35
CA LEU A 110 -12.81 14.33 -1.91
C LEU A 110 -11.33 14.15 -1.55
N ILE A 111 -10.52 13.57 -2.43
CA ILE A 111 -9.10 13.28 -2.14
C ILE A 111 -8.29 14.53 -1.76
N PRO A 112 -8.43 15.68 -2.45
CA PRO A 112 -7.66 16.87 -2.13
C PRO A 112 -7.85 17.32 -0.68
N GLU A 113 -9.10 17.34 -0.23
CA GLU A 113 -9.46 17.72 1.15
C GLU A 113 -9.07 16.65 2.16
N LEU A 114 -9.43 15.38 1.92
CA LEU A 114 -9.21 14.27 2.85
C LEU A 114 -7.72 13.98 3.07
N LEU A 115 -6.90 14.14 2.03
CA LEU A 115 -5.48 13.77 2.05
C LEU A 115 -4.56 14.99 1.95
N ASN A 116 -5.08 16.21 1.93
CA ASN A 116 -4.30 17.44 1.81
C ASN A 116 -3.25 17.36 0.67
N ILE A 117 -3.74 17.01 -0.54
CA ILE A 117 -2.96 16.97 -1.78
C ILE A 117 -3.67 17.79 -2.87
N GLU A 118 -2.99 18.12 -3.96
CA GLU A 118 -3.59 18.93 -5.04
C GLU A 118 -4.40 18.05 -6.00
N GLU A 119 -3.97 16.81 -6.19
CA GLU A 119 -4.56 15.88 -7.14
C GLU A 119 -5.87 15.28 -6.62
N ASP A 120 -6.80 15.02 -7.54
CA ASP A 120 -8.05 14.32 -7.28
C ASP A 120 -7.91 12.79 -7.27
N HIS A 121 -6.67 12.28 -7.28
CA HIS A 121 -6.40 10.86 -7.32
C HIS A 121 -5.17 10.50 -6.49
N LYS A 122 -5.10 9.22 -6.12
CA LYS A 122 -3.95 8.66 -5.40
C LYS A 122 -3.65 7.25 -5.85
N PHE A 123 -2.37 6.94 -5.94
CA PHE A 123 -1.85 5.62 -6.30
C PHE A 123 -1.42 4.85 -5.06
N PHE A 124 -1.86 3.59 -4.99
CA PHE A 124 -1.54 2.63 -3.95
C PHE A 124 -0.88 1.42 -4.61
N GLN A 125 0.44 1.29 -4.46
CA GLN A 125 1.19 0.19 -5.06
C GLN A 125 0.76 -1.13 -4.44
N ILE A 126 0.38 -2.10 -5.27
CA ILE A 126 0.06 -3.45 -4.82
C ILE A 126 1.39 -4.17 -4.54
N ARG A 127 1.61 -4.55 -3.28
CA ARG A 127 2.81 -5.27 -2.84
C ARG A 127 2.55 -6.76 -2.62
N TYR A 128 1.29 -7.11 -2.37
CA TYR A 128 0.81 -8.46 -2.20
C TYR A 128 -0.71 -8.46 -2.39
N LEU A 129 -1.25 -9.50 -3.01
CA LEU A 129 -2.69 -9.69 -3.22
C LEU A 129 -3.02 -11.18 -3.25
N SER A 130 -4.00 -11.56 -2.44
CA SER A 130 -4.53 -12.92 -2.33
C SER A 130 -6.05 -12.86 -2.04
N GLU A 131 -6.66 -14.00 -1.73
CA GLU A 131 -8.07 -14.06 -1.36
C GLU A 131 -8.38 -13.33 -0.05
N ASP A 132 -7.50 -13.40 0.94
CA ASP A 132 -7.76 -12.87 2.28
C ASP A 132 -6.91 -11.65 2.65
N SER A 133 -5.86 -11.36 1.87
CA SER A 133 -4.86 -10.35 2.20
C SER A 133 -4.52 -9.43 1.02
N LEU A 134 -4.46 -8.13 1.30
CA LEU A 134 -4.06 -7.07 0.37
C LEU A 134 -3.04 -6.15 1.07
N VAL A 135 -1.85 -6.02 0.49
CA VAL A 135 -0.81 -5.12 1.01
C VAL A 135 -0.59 -3.98 0.04
N LEU A 136 -0.84 -2.75 0.52
CA LEU A 136 -0.72 -1.54 -0.27
C LEU A 136 0.41 -0.66 0.27
N LYS A 137 1.23 -0.13 -0.63
CA LYS A 137 2.28 0.84 -0.30
C LYS A 137 2.05 2.15 -1.03
N PHE A 138 2.08 3.26 -0.31
CA PHE A 138 1.89 4.59 -0.87
C PHE A 138 2.70 5.62 -0.12
N SER A 139 2.96 6.76 -0.76
CA SER A 139 3.58 7.90 -0.08
C SER A 139 2.56 8.93 0.35
N HIS A 140 2.85 9.63 1.44
CA HIS A 140 2.02 10.72 1.92
C HIS A 140 2.89 11.74 2.69
N ASN A 141 2.58 13.02 2.53
CA ASN A 141 3.27 14.09 3.25
C ASN A 141 2.63 14.25 4.62
N GLN A 142 3.36 13.87 5.67
CA GLN A 142 2.95 14.06 7.06
C GLN A 142 3.88 15.08 7.71
N PHE A 143 3.31 16.15 8.28
CA PHE A 143 4.08 17.21 8.93
C PHE A 143 5.21 17.79 8.05
N GLY A 144 4.91 18.01 6.76
CA GLY A 144 5.87 18.52 5.77
C GLY A 144 6.94 17.53 5.32
N LYS A 145 6.88 16.25 5.75
CA LYS A 145 7.83 15.21 5.33
C LYS A 145 7.12 14.09 4.58
N LYS A 146 7.66 13.71 3.43
CA LYS A 146 7.19 12.54 2.67
C LYS A 146 7.55 11.27 3.43
N GLN A 147 6.53 10.48 3.76
CA GLN A 147 6.66 9.17 4.38
C GLN A 147 6.11 8.08 3.47
N TRP A 148 6.66 6.88 3.57
CA TRP A 148 6.11 5.68 2.95
C TRP A 148 5.23 4.95 3.96
N ILE A 149 3.97 4.75 3.61
CA ILE A 149 3.00 4.02 4.41
C ILE A 149 2.76 2.68 3.73
N THR A 150 2.73 1.62 4.53
CA THR A 150 2.33 0.28 4.10
C THR A 150 1.15 -0.19 4.93
N ASP A 151 0.03 -0.41 4.25
CA ASP A 151 -1.19 -0.93 4.84
C ASP A 151 -1.31 -2.41 4.56
N TYR A 152 -1.59 -3.17 5.61
CA TYR A 152 -1.94 -4.58 5.56
C TYR A 152 -3.43 -4.65 5.80
N LEU A 153 -4.14 -5.03 4.76
CA LEU A 153 -5.59 -5.15 4.73
C LEU A 153 -5.94 -6.63 4.65
N VAL A 154 -7.00 -7.02 5.35
CA VAL A 154 -7.53 -8.39 5.33
C VAL A 154 -9.04 -8.38 5.13
N THR A 155 -9.63 -9.50 4.72
CA THR A 155 -11.10 -9.63 4.73
C THR A 155 -11.64 -9.65 6.16
N GLU A 156 -12.90 -9.24 6.34
CA GLU A 156 -13.51 -9.10 7.68
C GLU A 156 -13.65 -10.43 8.44
N SER A 157 -13.57 -11.57 7.74
CA SER A 157 -13.59 -12.91 8.33
C SER A 157 -12.27 -13.33 8.99
N VAL A 158 -11.17 -12.62 8.73
CA VAL A 158 -9.84 -12.95 9.25
C VAL A 158 -9.69 -12.42 10.67
N ASP A 159 -9.40 -13.31 11.61
CA ASP A 159 -8.98 -12.91 12.95
C ASP A 159 -7.52 -12.42 12.91
N VAL A 160 -7.28 -11.26 13.51
CA VAL A 160 -5.97 -10.61 13.53
C VAL A 160 -5.54 -10.45 14.99
N PRO A 161 -4.67 -11.36 15.48
CA PRO A 161 -4.12 -11.25 16.82
C PRO A 161 -3.40 -9.92 17.01
N ASP A 162 -3.53 -9.33 18.20
CA ASP A 162 -2.91 -8.07 18.59
C ASP A 162 -3.17 -6.93 17.59
N ARG A 163 -4.37 -6.89 16.99
CA ARG A 163 -4.74 -5.82 16.04
C ARG A 163 -4.83 -4.47 16.73
N ASP A 164 -5.32 -4.45 17.96
CA ASP A 164 -5.39 -3.30 18.88
C ASP A 164 -4.08 -3.05 19.65
N PHE A 165 -2.95 -3.54 19.13
CA PHE A 165 -1.61 -3.23 19.62
C PHE A 165 -1.60 -1.76 20.06
N HIS A 166 -1.25 -1.53 21.34
CA HIS A 166 -1.32 -0.28 22.12
C HIS A 166 -2.47 -0.13 23.14
N HIS A 167 -3.34 -1.14 23.28
CA HIS A 167 -4.13 -1.39 24.51
C HIS A 167 -3.54 -2.49 25.38
#